data_AF-A0A421DCU1-F1
#
_entry.id   AF-A0A421DCU1-F1
#
_cell.length_a   1.000
_cell.length_b   1.000
_cell.length_c   1.000
_cell.angle_alpha   90.00
_cell.angle_beta   90.00
_cell.angle_gamma   90.00
#
_symmetry.space_group_name_H-M   'P 1'
#
loop_
_entity.id
_entity.type
_entity.pdbx_description
1 polymer ?
#
loop_
_entity_poly.entity_id
_entity_poly.type
_entity_poly.pdbx_seq_one_letter_code
_entity_poly.pdbx_strand_id
1 'polypeptide(L)'
;DDSNVVTFESAQRKPQQARTTWTLLVYLTTCTGGETVFYPEPTRANRNPEPIAVAPEVGMALLHRHGERCLLHEGREVTEGEKWVLRSDLVVAR
;
A
#
# COMPACT_ATOMS: atom_id res chain seq x y z
N ASP A 1 15.99 2.70 2.58
CA ASP A 1 15.34 3.83 3.25
C ASP A 1 14.40 4.47 2.24
N ASP A 2 13.08 4.33 2.43
CA ASP A 2 12.01 4.85 1.52
C ASP A 2 11.83 6.36 1.65
N SER A 3 12.95 7.08 1.66
CA SER A 3 12.95 8.54 1.79
C SER A 3 12.98 9.19 0.43
N ASN A 4 12.03 10.08 0.22
CA ASN A 4 11.94 10.91 -0.97
C ASN A 4 12.26 12.34 -0.55
N VAL A 5 13.08 13.03 -1.35
CA VAL A 5 13.23 14.48 -1.22
C VAL A 5 12.01 15.11 -1.88
N VAL A 6 11.18 15.81 -1.10
CA VAL A 6 9.96 16.42 -1.61
C VAL A 6 10.02 17.92 -1.40
N THR A 7 9.76 18.67 -2.46
CA THR A 7 9.64 20.13 -2.39
C THR A 7 8.17 20.47 -2.21
N PHE A 8 7.82 21.06 -1.07
CA PHE A 8 6.50 21.65 -0.88
C PHE A 8 6.51 23.03 -1.54
N GLU A 9 5.70 23.23 -2.58
CA GLU A 9 5.57 24.52 -3.28
C GLU A 9 4.91 25.56 -2.38
N SER A 10 5.74 26.18 -1.54
CA SER A 10 5.43 27.36 -0.75
C SER A 10 6.65 28.25 -0.87
N ALA A 11 6.44 29.52 -1.24
CA ALA A 11 7.49 30.51 -1.50
C ALA A 11 8.48 30.74 -0.32
N GLN A 12 8.28 30.08 0.82
CA GLN A 12 9.01 30.26 2.06
C GLN A 12 9.59 28.95 2.63
N ARG A 13 9.34 27.78 2.03
CA ARG A 13 9.81 26.49 2.58
C ARG A 13 10.97 25.92 1.78
N LYS A 14 12.09 25.64 2.46
CA LYS A 14 13.24 24.93 1.92
C LYS A 14 12.84 23.49 1.54
N PRO A 15 13.45 22.87 0.52
CA PRO A 15 13.29 21.44 0.25
C PRO A 15 13.52 20.65 1.54
N GLN A 16 12.58 19.77 1.88
CA GLN A 16 12.62 19.00 3.11
C GLN A 16 12.64 17.50 2.78
N GLN A 17 13.40 16.75 3.55
CA GLN A 17 13.31 15.30 3.47
C GLN A 17 11.95 14.85 3.96
N ALA A 18 11.33 13.94 3.22
CA ALA A 18 10.06 13.36 3.60
C ALA A 18 10.14 11.83 3.47
N ARG A 19 9.21 11.14 4.14
CA ARG A 19 9.13 9.69 4.11
C ARG A 19 7.69 9.28 3.81
N THR A 20 7.54 8.30 2.93
CA THR A 20 6.27 7.62 2.74
C THR A 20 5.94 6.79 4.00
N THR A 21 4.78 7.04 4.60
CA THR A 21 4.34 6.34 5.82
C THR A 21 3.20 5.37 5.58
N TRP A 22 2.45 5.59 4.49
CA TRP A 22 1.37 4.73 4.04
C TRP A 22 1.32 4.70 2.53
N THR A 23 0.88 3.58 1.98
CA THR A 23 0.51 3.41 0.58
C THR A 23 -1.00 3.27 0.48
N LEU A 24 -1.59 4.05 -0.43
CA LEU A 24 -2.99 4.04 -0.79
C LEU A 24 -3.13 3.40 -2.17
N LEU A 25 -3.98 2.37 -2.27
CA LEU A 25 -4.38 1.75 -3.52
C LEU A 25 -5.86 2.06 -3.75
N VAL A 26 -6.21 2.55 -4.94
CA VAL A 26 -7.59 2.70 -5.38
C VAL A 26 -7.82 1.76 -6.54
N TYR A 27 -8.72 0.80 -6.37
CA TYR A 27 -9.05 -0.18 -7.41
C TYR A 27 -9.97 0.48 -8.45
N LEU A 28 -9.54 0.48 -9.70
CA LEU A 28 -10.28 1.08 -10.82
C LEU A 28 -11.15 0.07 -11.57
N THR A 29 -10.84 -1.21 -11.44
CA THR A 29 -11.56 -2.33 -12.08
C THR A 29 -11.84 -3.45 -11.07
N THR A 30 -12.83 -4.27 -11.38
CA THR A 30 -13.07 -5.57 -10.74
C THR A 30 -12.56 -6.67 -11.68
N CYS A 31 -11.98 -7.73 -11.10
CA CYS A 31 -11.45 -8.89 -11.82
C CYS A 31 -11.59 -10.15 -10.96
N THR A 32 -11.38 -11.34 -11.54
CA THR A 32 -11.25 -12.59 -10.78
C THR A 32 -9.79 -12.85 -10.43
N GLY A 33 -9.54 -13.33 -9.20
CA GLY A 33 -8.20 -13.31 -8.61
C GLY A 33 -7.75 -11.87 -8.36
N GLY A 34 -6.46 -11.61 -8.50
CA GLY A 34 -5.93 -10.25 -8.40
C GLY A 34 -5.99 -9.66 -6.99
N GLU A 35 -6.21 -10.46 -5.94
CA GLU A 35 -6.29 -9.95 -4.58
C GLU A 35 -4.99 -9.28 -4.16
N THR A 36 -5.09 -8.19 -3.38
CA THR A 36 -3.94 -7.72 -2.60
C THR A 36 -3.94 -8.49 -1.29
N VAL A 37 -2.92 -9.31 -1.06
CA VAL A 37 -2.85 -10.21 0.09
C VAL A 37 -1.73 -9.79 1.02
N PHE A 38 -2.05 -9.68 2.31
CA PHE A 38 -1.12 -9.35 3.38
C PHE A 38 -0.87 -10.57 4.25
N TYR A 39 0.38 -10.77 4.62
CA TYR A 39 0.87 -11.86 5.46
C TYR A 39 1.29 -11.30 6.82
N PRO A 40 0.46 -11.44 7.86
CA PRO A 40 0.81 -10.98 9.20
C PRO A 40 2.02 -11.74 9.75
N GLU A 41 2.84 -11.08 10.56
CA GLU A 41 3.96 -11.75 11.22
C GLU A 41 3.47 -12.71 12.31
N PRO A 42 4.07 -13.90 12.44
CA PRO A 42 3.82 -14.80 13.56
C PRO A 42 4.07 -14.13 14.91
N THR A 43 3.18 -14.37 15.86
CA THR A 43 3.31 -13.93 17.25
C THR A 43 3.41 -15.12 18.18
N ARG A 44 3.74 -14.88 19.47
CA ARG A 44 3.73 -15.94 20.49
C ARG A 44 2.34 -16.58 20.66
N ALA A 45 1.28 -15.78 20.50
CA ALA A 45 -0.10 -16.24 20.65
C ALA A 45 -0.64 -16.90 19.37
N ASN A 46 -0.19 -16.46 18.19
CA ASN A 46 -0.58 -17.03 16.90
C ASN A 46 0.66 -17.23 16.02
N ARG A 47 1.12 -18.49 15.92
CA ARG A 47 2.32 -18.85 15.16
C ARG A 47 2.10 -18.95 13.65
N ASN A 48 0.85 -19.06 13.20
CA ASN A 48 0.52 -19.18 11.78
C ASN A 48 -0.72 -18.33 11.49
N PRO A 49 -0.58 -17.00 11.46
CA PRO A 49 -1.70 -16.13 11.16
C PRO A 49 -2.19 -16.33 9.73
N GLU A 50 -3.51 -16.39 9.58
CA GLU A 50 -4.13 -16.49 8.25
C GLU A 50 -3.84 -15.22 7.42
N PRO A 51 -3.55 -15.36 6.12
CA PRO A 51 -3.39 -14.21 5.23
C PRO A 51 -4.67 -13.38 5.14
N ILE A 52 -4.51 -12.07 5.00
CA ILE A 52 -5.61 -11.13 4.80
C ILE A 52 -5.68 -10.82 3.31
N ALA A 53 -6.69 -11.34 2.61
CA ALA A 53 -6.89 -11.10 1.19
C ALA A 53 -7.95 -10.03 0.95
N VAL A 54 -7.64 -9.07 0.08
CA VAL A 54 -8.57 -8.03 -0.36
C VAL A 54 -8.78 -8.12 -1.87
N ALA A 55 -9.99 -8.52 -2.27
CA ALA A 55 -10.38 -8.63 -3.67
C ALA A 55 -10.62 -7.25 -4.30
N PRO A 56 -10.22 -7.01 -5.57
CA PRO A 56 -10.45 -5.72 -6.24
C PRO A 56 -11.94 -5.44 -6.45
N GLU A 57 -12.42 -4.34 -5.86
CA GLU A 57 -13.76 -3.80 -6.08
C GLU A 57 -13.63 -2.36 -6.59
N VAL A 58 -14.29 -2.04 -7.70
CA VAL A 58 -14.23 -0.69 -8.30
C VAL A 58 -14.59 0.37 -7.27
N GLY A 59 -13.69 1.36 -7.11
CA GLY A 59 -13.88 2.47 -6.18
C GLY A 59 -13.43 2.16 -4.74
N MET A 60 -13.09 0.91 -4.41
CA MET A 60 -12.54 0.60 -3.11
C MET A 60 -11.14 1.20 -2.94
N ALA A 61 -10.91 1.80 -1.78
CA ALA A 61 -9.63 2.32 -1.35
C ALA A 61 -9.03 1.43 -0.26
N LEU A 62 -7.83 0.92 -0.50
CA LEU A 62 -7.04 0.15 0.45
C LEU A 62 -5.84 0.97 0.92
N LEU A 63 -5.77 1.21 2.23
CA LEU A 63 -4.68 1.95 2.87
C LEU A 63 -3.87 1.01 3.76
N HIS A 64 -2.57 0.89 3.52
CA HIS A 64 -1.68 0.08 4.35
C HIS A 64 -0.39 0.82 4.71
N ARG A 65 0.23 0.43 5.82
CA ARG A 65 1.50 1.01 6.27
C ARG A 65 2.59 0.79 5.24
N HIS A 66 3.52 1.73 5.14
CA HIS A 66 4.68 1.67 4.26
C HIS A 66 5.99 1.54 5.07
N GLY A 67 7.06 1.08 4.41
CA GLY A 67 8.39 0.89 5.00
C GLY A 67 8.44 -0.23 6.03
N GLU A 68 9.15 0.00 7.14
CA GLU A 68 9.44 -1.03 8.16
C GLU A 68 8.21 -1.58 8.87
N ARG A 69 7.06 -0.90 8.78
CA ARG A 69 5.79 -1.36 9.34
C ARG A 69 4.83 -1.89 8.28
N CYS A 70 5.29 -2.02 7.04
CA CYS A 70 4.53 -2.66 5.99
C CYS A 70 4.47 -4.16 6.26
N LEU A 71 3.26 -4.73 6.23
CA LEU A 71 3.13 -6.18 6.20
C LEU A 71 3.69 -6.69 4.87
N LEU A 72 4.31 -7.87 4.89
CA LEU A 72 4.64 -8.58 3.65
C LEU A 72 3.35 -8.75 2.85
N HIS A 73 3.36 -8.36 1.58
CA HIS A 73 2.17 -8.41 0.75
C HIS A 73 2.52 -8.66 -0.71
N GLU A 74 1.53 -9.16 -1.44
CA GLU A 74 1.61 -9.41 -2.88
C GLU A 74 0.31 -9.04 -3.59
N GLY A 75 0.39 -8.84 -4.90
CA GLY A 75 -0.78 -8.92 -5.77
C GLY A 75 -0.85 -10.32 -6.36
N ARG A 76 -1.93 -11.05 -6.06
CA ARG A 76 -2.17 -12.37 -6.65
C ARG A 76 -2.41 -12.28 -8.16
N GLU A 77 -2.24 -13.42 -8.82
CA GLU A 77 -2.52 -13.57 -10.25
C GLU A 77 -3.96 -13.18 -10.57
N VAL A 78 -4.15 -12.43 -11.65
CA VAL A 78 -5.46 -12.16 -12.24
C VAL A 78 -5.75 -13.32 -13.19
N THR A 79 -6.82 -14.05 -12.92
CA THR A 79 -7.21 -15.22 -13.74
C THR A 79 -8.25 -14.88 -14.80
N GLU A 80 -9.02 -13.80 -14.59
CA GLU A 80 -9.99 -13.28 -15.55
C GLU A 80 -10.13 -11.76 -15.43
N GLY A 81 -10.18 -11.07 -16.57
CA GLY A 81 -10.28 -9.61 -16.66
C GLY A 81 -8.92 -8.90 -16.51
N GLU A 82 -8.95 -7.63 -16.13
CA GLU A 82 -7.75 -6.81 -15.93
C GLU A 82 -7.84 -6.06 -14.61
N LYS A 83 -6.74 -6.05 -13.85
CA LYS A 83 -6.62 -5.31 -12.59
C LYS A 83 -5.92 -3.97 -12.83
N TRP A 84 -6.68 -2.88 -12.70
CA TRP A 84 -6.17 -1.51 -12.74
C TRP A 84 -6.23 -0.90 -11.36
N VAL A 85 -5.11 -0.33 -10.91
CA VAL A 85 -4.97 0.30 -9.58
C VAL A 85 -4.27 1.63 -9.72
N LEU A 86 -4.82 2.67 -9.09
CA LEU A 86 -4.07 3.90 -8.81
C LEU A 86 -3.36 3.76 -7.47
N ARG A 87 -2.05 3.99 -7.48
CA ARG A 87 -1.24 4.03 -6.27
C ARG A 87 -0.93 5.48 -5.92
N SER A 88 -1.15 5.81 -4.66
CA SER A 88 -0.71 7.06 -4.04
C SER A 88 -0.04 6.76 -2.69
N ASP A 89 0.56 7.76 -2.07
CA ASP A 89 1.33 7.63 -0.85
C ASP A 89 1.04 8.79 0.11
N LEU A 90 0.92 8.47 1.41
CA LEU A 90 0.94 9.51 2.45
C LEU A 90 2.39 9.80 2.84
N VAL A 91 2.88 10.94 2.37
CA VAL A 91 4.23 11.41 2.62
C VAL A 91 4.23 12.44 3.74
N VAL A 92 5.06 12.23 4.76
CA VAL A 92 5.22 13.16 5.89
C VAL A 92 6.64 13.67 5.95
N ALA A 93 6.80 14.93 6.32
CA ALA A 93 8.09 15.55 6.55
C ALA A 93 8.85 14.81 7.67
N ARG A 94 10.17 14.68 7.52
CA ARG A 94 11.06 14.23 8.60
C ARG A 94 11.37 15.32 9.60
#